data_AF-A0A8T4N2T9-F1
#
_entry.id   AF-A0A8T4N2T9-F1
#
_cell.length_a   1.000
_cell.length_b   1.000
_cell.length_c   1.000
_cell.angle_alpha   90.00
_cell.angle_beta   90.00
_cell.angle_gamma   90.00
#
_symmetry.space_group_name_H-M   'P 1'
#
loop_
_entity.id
_entity.type
_entity.pdbx_description
1 polymer ?
#
loop_
_entity_poly.entity_id
_entity_poly.type
_entity_poly.pdbx_seq_one_letter_code
_entity_poly.pdbx_strand_id
1 'polypeptide(L)'
;MDLLIKKVLTLIDCSEVKTFPQITSEILCINLKDVRKIVNRLIKEKFVNVIKLGNKSIYSHTSKVKVEMIDEDLHYKYGSRPLSTYIK
;
A
#
# COMPACT_ATOMS: atom_id res chain seq x y z
N MET A 1 -11.86 7.56 -3.79
CA MET A 1 -11.32 6.19 -3.55
C MET A 1 -11.94 5.68 -2.25
N ASP A 2 -12.28 4.39 -2.17
CA ASP A 2 -12.87 3.79 -0.95
C ASP A 2 -11.92 3.89 0.25
N LEU A 3 -12.43 4.11 1.46
CA LEU A 3 -11.63 4.27 2.68
C LEU A 3 -10.71 3.06 2.94
N LEU A 4 -11.18 1.84 2.68
CA LEU A 4 -10.38 0.64 2.84
C LEU A 4 -9.23 0.58 1.84
N ILE A 5 -9.49 0.98 0.58
CA ILE A 5 -8.46 1.06 -0.44
C ILE A 5 -7.40 2.11 -0.05
N LYS A 6 -7.83 3.25 0.49
CA LYS A 6 -6.97 4.32 1.01
C LYS A 6 -6.01 3.79 2.08
N LYS A 7 -6.53 3.02 3.04
CA LYS A 7 -5.75 2.38 4.12
C LYS A 7 -4.77 1.32 3.60
N VAL A 8 -5.23 0.42 2.72
CA VAL A 8 -4.36 -0.61 2.12
C VAL A 8 -3.24 0.02 1.30
N LEU A 9 -3.56 1.03 0.47
CA LEU A 9 -2.55 1.77 -0.30
C LEU A 9 -1.53 2.43 0.64
N THR A 10 -1.97 3.02 1.74
CA THR A 10 -1.06 3.65 2.72
C THR A 10 -0.03 2.68 3.31
N LEU A 11 -0.44 1.44 3.61
CA LEU A 11 0.42 0.44 4.24
C LEU A 11 1.37 -0.25 3.25
N ILE A 12 1.09 -0.18 1.94
CA ILE A 12 1.75 -1.05 0.96
C ILE A 12 3.15 -0.59 0.57
N ASP A 13 3.45 0.71 0.67
CA ASP A 13 4.69 1.26 0.14
C ASP A 13 5.92 0.78 0.91
N CYS A 14 6.88 0.23 0.16
CA CYS A 14 8.10 -0.41 0.66
C CYS A 14 7.86 -1.67 1.51
N SER A 15 6.66 -2.27 1.45
CA SER A 15 6.35 -3.51 2.16
C SER A 15 6.75 -4.77 1.38
N GLU A 16 7.23 -5.80 2.07
CA GLU A 16 7.57 -7.08 1.45
C GLU A 16 6.31 -7.83 1.01
N VAL A 17 6.26 -8.22 -0.27
CA VAL A 17 5.10 -8.88 -0.90
C VAL A 17 4.66 -10.14 -0.15
N LYS A 18 5.63 -10.88 0.39
CA LYS A 18 5.42 -12.17 1.05
C LYS A 18 4.60 -12.05 2.34
N THR A 19 4.80 -10.97 3.08
CA THR A 19 4.26 -10.77 4.44
C THR A 19 3.19 -9.69 4.50
N PHE A 20 3.20 -8.76 3.53
CA PHE A 20 2.29 -7.62 3.50
C PHE A 20 0.80 -7.99 3.66
N PRO A 21 0.25 -8.99 2.94
CA PRO A 21 -1.17 -9.28 3.04
C PRO A 21 -1.61 -9.69 4.45
N GLN A 22 -0.78 -10.49 5.16
CA GLN A 22 -1.06 -10.96 6.52
C GLN A 22 -1.00 -9.80 7.52
N ILE A 23 0.09 -9.04 7.52
CA ILE A 23 0.28 -7.91 8.43
C ILE A 23 -0.85 -6.88 8.25
N THR A 24 -1.21 -6.57 7.01
CA THR A 24 -2.29 -5.61 6.71
C THR A 24 -3.64 -6.11 7.19
N SER A 25 -3.91 -7.42 7.06
CA SER A 25 -5.16 -8.02 7.53
C SER A 25 -5.31 -7.89 9.05
N GLU A 26 -4.21 -8.02 9.79
CA GLU A 26 -4.16 -7.84 11.24
C GLU A 26 -4.32 -6.37 11.64
N ILE A 27 -3.57 -5.45 11.00
CA ILE A 27 -3.64 -4.01 11.29
C ILE A 27 -5.03 -3.44 11.06
N LEU A 28 -5.69 -3.86 9.97
CA LEU A 28 -6.99 -3.34 9.57
C LEU A 28 -8.17 -4.17 10.12
N CYS A 29 -7.90 -5.27 10.82
CA CYS A 29 -8.90 -6.24 11.28
C CYS A 29 -9.84 -6.69 10.14
N ILE A 30 -9.29 -7.02 8.96
CA ILE A 30 -10.06 -7.44 7.78
C ILE A 30 -9.61 -8.81 7.25
N ASN A 31 -10.38 -9.39 6.34
CA ASN A 31 -10.03 -10.69 5.75
C ASN A 31 -8.80 -10.55 4.82
N LEU A 32 -7.85 -11.47 4.96
CA LEU A 32 -6.69 -11.62 4.08
C LEU A 32 -7.06 -11.67 2.59
N LYS A 33 -8.19 -12.31 2.24
CA LYS A 33 -8.66 -12.38 0.85
C LYS A 33 -9.01 -11.01 0.29
N ASP A 34 -9.58 -10.12 1.11
CA ASP A 34 -9.96 -8.78 0.70
C ASP A 34 -8.73 -7.90 0.50
N VAL A 35 -7.73 -8.01 1.37
CA VAL A 35 -6.42 -7.34 1.18
C VAL A 35 -5.83 -7.73 -0.18
N ARG A 36 -5.74 -9.03 -0.47
CA ARG A 36 -5.18 -9.53 -1.75
C ARG A 36 -5.95 -9.00 -2.96
N LYS A 37 -7.29 -8.93 -2.87
CA LYS A 37 -8.14 -8.39 -3.94
C LYS A 37 -7.84 -6.91 -4.18
N ILE A 38 -7.72 -6.11 -3.12
CA ILE A 38 -7.39 -4.69 -3.21
C ILE A 38 -5.99 -4.49 -3.80
N VAL A 39 -4.99 -5.22 -3.31
CA VAL A 39 -3.61 -5.18 -3.81
C VAL A 39 -3.55 -5.47 -5.30
N ASN A 40 -4.19 -6.55 -5.75
CA ASN A 40 -4.25 -6.91 -7.17
C ASN A 40 -4.89 -5.82 -8.02
N ARG A 41 -5.94 -5.17 -7.49
CA ARG A 41 -6.58 -4.03 -8.14
C ARG A 41 -5.63 -2.83 -8.26
N LEU A 42 -4.94 -2.47 -7.18
CA LEU A 42 -3.98 -1.36 -7.16
C LEU A 42 -2.80 -1.57 -8.14
N ILE A 43 -2.34 -2.82 -8.29
CA ILE A 43 -1.35 -3.18 -9.31
C ILE A 43 -1.93 -3.02 -10.72
N LYS A 44 -3.12 -3.58 -10.98
CA LYS A 44 -3.77 -3.49 -12.29
C LYS A 44 -4.02 -2.04 -12.72
N GLU A 45 -4.38 -1.18 -11.77
CA GLU A 45 -4.63 0.24 -11.98
C GLU A 45 -3.34 1.10 -11.99
N LYS A 46 -2.17 0.46 -11.79
CA LYS A 46 -0.82 1.06 -11.79
C LYS A 46 -0.58 2.09 -10.67
N PHE A 47 -1.23 1.95 -9.53
CA PHE A 47 -0.89 2.71 -8.32
C PHE A 47 0.30 2.10 -7.57
N VAL A 48 0.47 0.78 -7.67
CA VAL A 48 1.52 0.03 -6.99
C VAL A 48 2.25 -0.82 -8.02
N ASN A 49 3.57 -0.83 -7.95
CA ASN A 49 4.44 -1.75 -8.67
C ASN A 49 5.09 -2.74 -7.72
N VAL A 50 5.51 -3.89 -8.25
CA VAL A 50 6.35 -4.85 -7.54
C VAL A 50 7.77 -4.74 -8.07
N ILE A 51 8.71 -4.43 -7.18
CA ILE A 51 10.14 -4.33 -7.49
C ILE A 51 10.83 -5.56 -6.91
N LYS A 52 11.73 -6.18 -7.70
CA LYS A 52 12.59 -7.27 -7.22
C LYS A 52 13.91 -6.70 -6.72
N LEU A 53 14.25 -6.96 -5.47
CA LEU A 53 15.50 -6.58 -4.82
C LEU A 53 16.16 -7.85 -4.29
N GLY A 54 17.07 -8.41 -5.09
CA GLY A 54 17.69 -9.71 -4.81
C GLY A 54 16.62 -10.80 -4.69
N ASN A 55 16.59 -11.47 -3.53
CA ASN A 55 15.63 -12.54 -3.24
C ASN A 55 14.28 -12.04 -2.72
N LYS A 56 14.08 -10.72 -2.61
CA LYS A 56 12.86 -10.11 -2.08
C LYS A 56 12.06 -9.43 -3.18
N SER A 57 10.75 -9.46 -3.04
CA SER A 57 9.83 -8.64 -3.84
C SER A 57 9.18 -7.62 -2.91
N ILE A 58 9.23 -6.35 -3.30
CA ILE A 58 8.75 -5.22 -2.51
C ILE A 58 7.67 -4.50 -3.31
N TYR A 59 6.58 -4.13 -2.65
CA TYR A 59 5.61 -3.21 -3.22
C TYR A 59 6.14 -1.77 -3.16
N SER A 60 5.96 -1.00 -4.22
CA SER A 60 6.32 0.42 -4.27
C SER A 60 5.20 1.22 -4.91
N HIS A 61 4.93 2.38 -4.36
CA HIS A 61 4.08 3.36 -5.03
C HIS A 61 4.66 3.80 -6.38
N THR A 62 3.77 4.18 -7.29
CA THR A 62 4.10 4.87 -8.54
C THR A 62 3.83 6.36 -8.41
N SER A 63 4.22 7.14 -9.42
CA SER A 63 3.92 8.58 -9.52
C SER A 63 2.41 8.91 -9.59
N LYS A 64 1.55 7.89 -9.71
CA LYS A 64 0.10 8.02 -9.76
C LYS A 64 -0.53 8.19 -8.37
N VAL A 65 0.21 7.85 -7.32
CA VAL A 65 -0.24 7.97 -5.93
C VAL A 65 -0.07 9.41 -5.47
N LYS A 66 -1.15 10.00 -4.98
CA LYS A 66 -1.23 11.37 -4.51
C LYS A 66 -1.59 11.44 -3.04
N VAL A 67 -1.31 12.57 -2.39
CA VAL A 67 -1.49 12.71 -0.93
C VAL A 67 -2.94 12.46 -0.49
N GLU A 68 -3.94 12.87 -1.28
CA GLU A 68 -5.36 12.68 -0.98
C GLU A 68 -5.80 11.20 -1.00
N MET A 69 -5.00 10.34 -1.64
CA MET A 69 -5.19 8.89 -1.72
C MET A 69 -4.58 8.14 -0.53
N ILE A 70 -3.94 8.84 0.41
CA ILE A 70 -3.26 8.25 1.57
C ILE A 70 -4.00 8.62 2.86
N ASP A 71 -4.24 7.61 3.70
CA ASP A 71 -4.82 7.77 5.04
C ASP A 71 -3.76 8.38 5.95
N GLU A 72 -3.96 9.65 6.32
CA GLU A 72 -2.95 10.47 6.96
C GLU A 72 -2.53 9.92 8.33
N ASP A 73 -3.50 9.54 9.17
CA ASP A 73 -3.22 8.95 10.48
C ASP A 73 -2.44 7.63 10.37
N LEU A 74 -2.87 6.77 9.44
CA LEU A 74 -2.20 5.50 9.21
C LEU A 74 -0.80 5.70 8.61
N HIS A 75 -0.62 6.72 7.78
CA HIS A 75 0.65 7.08 7.19
C HIS A 75 1.63 7.64 8.22
N TYR A 76 1.17 8.47 9.15
CA TYR A 76 2.00 8.92 10.26
C TYR A 76 2.50 7.76 11.12
N LYS A 77 1.70 6.68 11.23
CA LYS A 77 2.04 5.52 12.04
C LYS A 77 2.89 4.47 11.32
N TYR A 78 2.64 4.22 10.03
CA TYR A 78 3.21 3.10 9.27
C TYR A 78 3.79 3.48 7.90
N GLY A 79 3.64 4.73 7.48
CA GLY A 79 4.15 5.24 6.21
C GLY A 79 5.68 5.22 6.17
N SER A 80 6.23 4.94 4.98
CA SER A 80 7.66 4.80 4.77
C SER A 80 8.32 6.04 4.13
N ARG A 81 7.54 6.93 3.52
CA ARG A 81 8.03 8.16 2.87
C ARG A 81 7.38 9.39 3.51
N PRO A 82 8.02 10.58 3.50
CA PRO A 82 7.35 11.81 3.91
C PRO A 82 6.12 12.11 3.03
N LEU A 83 5.02 12.61 3.62
CA LEU A 83 3.80 13.00 2.88
C LEU A 83 4.08 13.96 1.72
N SER A 84 5.08 14.83 1.86
CA SER A 84 5.51 15.80 0.84
C SER A 84 6.05 15.15 -0.44
N THR A 85 6.38 13.84 -0.41
CA THR A 85 6.81 13.09 -1.59
C THR A 85 5.67 12.70 -2.51
N TYR A 86 4.42 12.74 -2.02
CA TYR A 86 3.23 12.50 -2.82
C TYR A 86 2.74 13.84 -3.40
N ILE A 87 2.65 13.92 -4.72
CA ILE A 87 2.22 15.12 -5.43
C ILE A 87 0.69 15.27 -5.26
N LYS A 88 0.19 16.50 -5.08
CA LYS A 88 -1.26 16.80 -5.07
C LYS A 88 -1.91 16.66 -6.45
#